data_AF-A0A6G7WXA5-F1
#
_entry.id   AF-A0A6G7WXA5-F1
#
_cell.length_a   1.000
_cell.length_b   1.000
_cell.length_c   1.000
_cell.angle_alpha   90.00
_cell.angle_beta   90.00
_cell.angle_gamma   90.00
#
_symmetry.space_group_name_H-M   'P 1'
#
loop_
_entity.id
_entity.type
_entity.pdbx_description
1 polymer ?
#
loop_
_entity_poly.entity_id
_entity_poly.type
_entity_poly.pdbx_seq_one_letter_code
_entity_poly.pdbx_strand_id
1 'polypeptide(L)' 'MKELDIKSESQVYAWYYWHRDGEFYRFDQPIGRKYTYGHGPYEVQSTSDKDRIKQLEMQNEILKKYRELERKWFRK' A
#
# COMPACT_ATOMS: atom_id res chain seq x y z
N MET A 1 -9.91 -4.57 10.73
CA MET A 1 -8.53 -5.08 10.50
C MET A 1 -8.52 -6.45 9.84
N LYS A 2 -9.01 -7.51 10.51
CA LYS A 2 -9.02 -8.88 9.96
C LYS A 2 -9.77 -9.03 8.62
N GLU A 3 -10.93 -8.41 8.48
CA GLU A 3 -11.73 -8.46 7.23
C GLU A 3 -11.03 -7.85 6.01
N LEU A 4 -10.10 -6.91 6.23
CA LEU A 4 -9.36 -6.22 5.17
C LEU A 4 -7.92 -6.68 5.09
N ASP A 5 -7.56 -7.74 5.83
CA ASP A 5 -6.19 -8.25 5.95
C ASP A 5 -5.17 -7.15 6.35
N ILE A 6 -5.59 -6.24 7.23
CA ILE A 6 -4.75 -5.18 7.79
C ILE A 6 -4.22 -5.68 9.14
N LYS A 7 -2.89 -5.68 9.32
CA LYS A 7 -2.25 -6.26 10.51
C LYS A 7 -2.35 -5.37 11.75
N SER A 8 -2.33 -4.04 11.59
CA SER A 8 -2.39 -3.08 12.70
C SER A 8 -2.90 -1.69 12.26
N GLU A 9 -3.32 -0.84 13.20
CA GLU A 9 -3.66 0.57 12.90
C GLU A 9 -2.45 1.35 12.38
N SER A 10 -1.26 1.07 12.92
CA SER A 10 -0.01 1.69 12.47
C SER A 10 0.25 1.47 10.98
N GLN A 11 -0.18 0.33 10.43
CA GLN A 11 -0.11 0.07 8.99
C GLN A 11 -0.98 1.05 8.17
N VAL A 12 -2.16 1.38 8.68
CA VAL A 12 -3.07 2.36 8.05
C VAL A 12 -2.48 3.76 8.11
N TYR A 13 -1.92 4.16 9.26
CA TYR A 13 -1.24 5.45 9.39
C TYR A 13 -0.02 5.57 8.48
N ALA A 14 0.78 4.51 8.34
CA ALA A 14 1.92 4.49 7.42
C ALA A 14 1.49 4.68 5.96
N TRP A 15 0.45 3.96 5.52
CA TRP A 15 -0.11 4.13 4.18
C TRP A 15 -0.68 5.54 3.96
N TYR A 16 -1.33 6.12 4.98
CA TYR A 16 -1.80 7.49 4.93
C TYR A 16 -0.66 8.50 4.74
N TYR A 17 0.43 8.37 5.50
CA TYR A 17 1.58 9.25 5.35
C TYR A 17 2.25 9.12 3.99
N TRP A 18 2.40 7.90 3.46
CA TRP A 18 2.96 7.71 2.11
C TRP A 18 2.07 8.30 1.02
N HIS A 19 0.76 8.13 1.14
CA HIS A 19 -0.17 8.75 0.21
C HIS A 19 -0.09 10.27 0.28
N ARG A 20 -0.07 10.85 1.49
CA ARG A 20 0.05 12.29 1.71
C ARG A 20 1.36 12.86 1.15
N ASP A 21 2.46 12.14 1.34
CA ASP A 21 3.80 12.59 0.99
C ASP A 21 4.22 12.18 -0.44
N GLY A 22 3.33 11.52 -1.21
CA GLY A 22 3.58 11.11 -2.60
C GLY A 22 4.52 9.91 -2.76
N GLU A 23 4.79 9.18 -1.67
CA GLU A 23 5.75 8.07 -1.58
C GLU A 23 5.18 6.74 -2.13
N PHE A 24 4.53 6.78 -3.31
CA PHE A 24 3.79 5.64 -3.85
C PHE A 24 4.66 4.42 -4.19
N TYR A 25 5.95 4.64 -4.45
CA TYR A 25 6.92 3.56 -4.70
C TYR A 25 7.05 2.59 -3.50
N ARG A 26 6.67 3.01 -2.29
CA ARG A 26 6.71 2.16 -1.09
C ARG A 26 5.59 1.12 -1.08
N PHE A 27 4.52 1.34 -1.85
CA PHE A 27 3.47 0.34 -2.00
C PHE A 27 4.00 -0.91 -2.69
N ASP A 28 5.08 -0.84 -3.50
CA ASP A 28 5.67 -1.99 -4.20
C ASP A 28 6.19 -3.09 -3.27
N GLN A 29 6.32 -2.79 -1.97
CA GLN A 29 6.78 -3.77 -1.00
C GLN A 29 5.65 -4.73 -0.61
N PRO A 30 5.88 -6.05 -0.69
CA PRO A 30 4.86 -7.03 -0.31
C PRO A 30 4.48 -6.91 1.17
N ILE A 31 3.17 -7.01 1.43
CA ILE A 31 2.58 -6.90 2.76
C ILE A 31 3.18 -7.97 3.68
N GLY A 32 4.03 -7.56 4.63
CA GLY A 32 4.63 -8.44 5.62
C GLY A 32 6.15 -8.61 5.54
N ARG A 33 6.84 -8.01 4.58
CA ARG A 33 8.30 -7.80 4.70
C ARG A 33 8.58 -6.49 5.45
N LYS A 34 9.69 -6.44 6.19
CA LYS A 34 10.08 -5.25 6.96
C LYS A 34 10.39 -4.10 5.99
N TYR A 35 9.80 -2.92 6.27
CA TYR A 35 10.09 -1.67 5.56
C TYR A 35 11.48 -1.16 5.94
N THR A 36 12.53 -1.68 5.33
CA THR A 36 13.89 -1.15 5.52
C THR A 36 14.09 0.06 4.61
N TYR A 37 14.22 1.23 5.24
CA TYR A 37 14.64 2.47 4.58
C TYR A 37 15.98 2.24 3.87
N GLY A 38 16.04 2.46 2.55
CA GLY A 38 17.23 2.19 1.73
C GLY A 38 17.26 0.84 1.00
N HIS A 39 16.27 -0.04 1.21
CA HIS A 39 16.10 -1.30 0.46
C HIS A 39 14.70 -1.39 -0.19
N GLY A 40 14.12 -0.25 -0.59
CA GLY A 40 13.09 -0.26 -1.64
C GLY A 40 13.73 -0.65 -2.98
N PRO A 41 12.96 -1.03 -4.02
CA PRO A 41 13.51 -1.46 -5.30
C PRO A 41 14.34 -0.32 -5.91
N TYR A 42 15.64 -0.30 -5.59
CA TYR A 42 16.64 0.61 -6.14
C TYR A 42 17.00 0.19 -7.58
N GLU A 43 16.38 -0.88 -8.06
CA GLU A 43 16.40 -1.32 -9.45
C GLU A 43 15.16 -0.81 -10.19
N VAL A 44 14.95 0.50 -10.24
CA VAL A 44 14.09 1.11 -11.28
C VAL A 44 14.89 1.20 -12.58
N GLN A 45 15.45 0.08 -13.01
CA GLN A 45 16.03 -0.10 -14.33
C GLN A 45 15.51 -1.45 -14.84
N SER A 46 14.39 -1.40 -15.56
CA SER A 46 13.67 -2.53 -16.18
C SER A 46 12.65 -3.27 -15.29
N THR A 47 11.68 -2.55 -14.70
CA THR A 47 10.43 -3.21 -14.30
C THR A 47 9.68 -3.62 -15.56
N SER A 48 9.50 -4.92 -15.75
CA SER A 48 8.68 -5.43 -16.86
C SER A 48 7.26 -4.86 -16.75
N ASP A 49 6.51 -4.74 -17.85
CA ASP A 49 5.08 -4.37 -17.80
C ASP A 49 4.31 -5.17 -16.75
N LYS A 50 4.72 -6.42 -16.49
CA LYS A 50 4.18 -7.30 -15.44
C LYS A 50 4.36 -6.75 -14.02
N ASP A 51 5.47 -6.12 -13.71
CA ASP A 51 5.75 -5.55 -12.39
C ASP A 51 4.97 -4.26 -12.19
N ARG A 52 4.84 -3.46 -13.26
CA ARG A 52 3.97 -2.27 -13.25
C ARG A 52 2.49 -2.64 -13.07
N ILE A 53 2.03 -3.71 -13.71
CA ILE A 53 0.67 -4.24 -13.52
C ILE A 53 0.46 -4.67 -12.06
N LYS A 54 1.37 -5.46 -11.48
CA LYS A 54 1.28 -5.87 -10.06
C LYS A 54 1.25 -4.67 -9.10
N GLN A 55 2.06 -3.65 -9.37
CA GLN A 55 2.06 -2.41 -8.61
C GLN A 55 0.69 -1.72 -8.66
N LEU A 56 0.12 -1.56 -9.87
CA LEU A 56 -1.18 -0.94 -10.06
C LEU A 56 -2.32 -1.75 -9.42
N GLU A 57 -2.26 -3.08 -9.48
CA GLU A 57 -3.22 -3.97 -8.82
C GLU A 57 -3.20 -3.76 -7.30
N MET A 58 -2.01 -3.69 -6.70
CA MET A 58 -1.86 -3.48 -5.27
C MET A 58 -2.31 -2.08 -4.83
N GLN A 59 -1.98 -1.03 -5.59
CA GLN A 59 -2.49 0.32 -5.32
C GLN A 59 -4.02 0.34 -5.35
N ASN A 60 -4.64 -0.33 -6.33
CA ASN A 60 -6.09 -0.45 -6.42
C ASN A 60 -6.69 -1.22 -5.23
N GLU A 61 -6.07 -2.31 -4.80
CA GLU A 61 -6.52 -3.07 -3.63
C GLU A 61 -6.48 -2.24 -2.34
N ILE A 62 -5.43 -1.47 -2.12
CA ILE A 62 -5.33 -0.56 -0.97
C ILE A 62 -6.42 0.51 -1.02
N LEU A 63 -6.66 1.11 -2.20
CA LEU A 63 -7.69 2.12 -2.39
C LEU A 63 -9.11 1.56 -2.16
N LYS A 64 -9.39 0.33 -2.61
CA LYS A 64 -10.67 -0.36 -2.33
C LYS A 64 -10.87 -0.57 -0.83
N LYS A 65 -9.86 -1.07 -0.13
CA LYS A 65 -9.90 -1.27 1.33
C LYS A 65 -10.12 0.04 2.08
N TYR A 66 -9.48 1.13 1.65
CA TYR A 66 -9.68 2.45 2.22
C TYR A 66 -11.11 2.97 2.02
N ARG A 67 -11.65 2.84 0.79
CA ARG A 67 -13.05 3.19 0.47
C ARG A 67 -14.05 2.43 1.34
N GLU A 68 -13.81 1.15 1.61
CA GLU A 68 -14.66 0.36 2.50
C GLU A 68 -14.59 0.83 3.96
N LEU A 69 -13.40 1.16 4.45
CA LEU A 69 -13.22 1.76 5.78
C LEU A 69 -13.95 3.09 5.89
N GLU A 70 -13.79 3.98 4.90
CA GLU A 70 -14.48 5.27 4.82
C GLU A 70 -16.00 5.08 4.88
N ARG A 71 -16.56 4.16 4.08
CA ARG A 71 -18.00 3.82 4.11
C ARG A 71 -18.47 3.22 5.43
N LYS A 72 -17.64 2.43 6.11
CA LYS A 72 -17.96 1.87 7.43
C LYS A 72 -17.94 2.96 8.51
N TRP A 73 -17.02 3.92 8.40
CA TRP A 73 -16.94 5.07 9.30
C TRP A 73 -18.16 5.99 9.15
N PHE A 74 -18.53 6.37 7.94
CA PHE A 74 -19.69 7.25 7.71
C PHE A 74 -21.06 6.62 8.05
N ARG A 75 -21.12 5.29 8.21
CA ARG A 75 -22.35 4.57 8.62
C ARG A 75 -22.49 4.43 10.14
N LYS A 76 -21.56 4.98 10.90
CA LYS A 76 -21.56 4.99 12.37
C LYS A 76 -21.86 6.38 12.87
#